data_AF-A0A2Y9N7J7-F1
#
_entry.id   AF-A0A2Y9N7J7-F1
#
_cell.length_a   1.000
_cell.length_b   1.000
_cell.length_c   1.000
_cell.angle_alpha   90.00
_cell.angle_beta   90.00
_cell.angle_gamma   90.00
#
_symmetry.space_group_name_H-M   'P 1'
#
loop_
_entity.id
_entity.type
_entity.pdbx_description
1 polymer ?
#
loop_
_entity_poly.entity_id
_entity_poly.type
_entity_poly.pdbx_seq_one_letter_code
_entity_poly.pdbx_strand_id
1 'polypeptide(L)'
;MVRAYREKIDKELVCQDELVCQDELSLLDKYQIKNCQDGRYESKVLYLNMKGDYYRYLAKVTTGEKRATFEESSEKTCSEAHEVSKGHTQPAHPIRLGLALNYCLFYYEIRNAKEQACHLAKTTYNSAIAKLDTLSGDSYRDSTLIMQLLPTT
;
A
#
# COMPACT_ATOMS: atom_id res chain seq x y z
N MET A 1 -31.42 13.53 -18.00
CA MET A 1 -31.68 13.46 -16.54
C MET A 1 -30.80 12.44 -15.83
N VAL A 2 -30.84 11.14 -16.15
CA VAL A 2 -30.06 10.09 -15.44
C VAL A 2 -28.55 10.39 -15.35
N ARG A 3 -27.94 10.88 -16.43
CA ARG A 3 -26.50 11.22 -16.46
C ARG A 3 -26.10 12.32 -15.48
N ALA A 4 -26.90 13.40 -15.38
CA ALA A 4 -26.62 14.51 -14.48
C ALA A 4 -26.77 14.11 -13.00
N TYR A 5 -27.74 13.24 -12.69
CA TYR A 5 -27.89 12.67 -11.35
C TYR A 5 -26.72 11.74 -11.01
N ARG A 6 -26.26 10.91 -11.95
CA ARG A 6 -25.08 10.07 -11.76
C ARG A 6 -23.83 10.92 -11.49
N GLU A 7 -23.56 11.91 -12.32
CA GLU A 7 -22.42 12.82 -12.15
C GLU A 7 -22.46 13.58 -10.82
N LYS A 8 -23.66 13.92 -10.32
CA LYS A 8 -23.81 14.54 -8.99
C LYS A 8 -23.47 13.57 -7.86
N ILE A 9 -24.00 12.36 -7.91
CA ILE A 9 -23.72 11.31 -6.91
C ILE A 9 -22.22 10.97 -6.90
N ASP A 10 -21.61 10.79 -8.08
CA ASP A 10 -20.19 10.47 -8.21
C ASP A 10 -19.32 11.57 -7.58
N LYS A 11 -19.68 12.85 -7.77
CA LYS A 11 -18.96 13.97 -7.13
C LYS A 11 -19.12 13.98 -5.62
N GLU A 12 -20.33 13.75 -5.11
CA GLU A 12 -20.58 13.71 -3.66
C GLU A 12 -19.82 12.56 -2.99
N LEU A 13 -19.80 11.38 -3.62
CA LEU A 13 -19.03 10.23 -3.15
C LEU A 13 -17.52 10.53 -3.13
N VAL A 14 -16.96 11.05 -4.23
CA VAL A 14 -15.54 11.42 -4.29
C VAL A 14 -15.19 12.45 -3.23
N CYS A 15 -16.05 13.45 -2.98
CA CYS A 15 -15.81 14.42 -1.92
C CYS A 15 -15.84 13.80 -0.51
N GLN A 16 -16.75 12.86 -0.24
CA GLN A 16 -16.80 12.15 1.05
C GLN A 16 -15.57 11.26 1.24
N ASP A 17 -15.20 10.52 0.20
CA ASP A 17 -14.02 9.67 0.15
C ASP A 17 -12.74 10.47 0.39
N GLU A 18 -12.61 11.66 -0.22
CA GLU A 18 -11.51 12.59 0.02
C GLU A 18 -11.43 13.05 1.48
N LEU A 19 -12.58 13.40 2.09
CA LEU A 19 -12.63 13.84 3.49
C LEU A 19 -12.22 12.73 4.47
N VAL A 20 -12.80 11.54 4.32
CA VAL A 20 -12.48 10.39 5.18
C VAL A 20 -11.01 10.03 5.08
N CYS A 21 -10.46 9.97 3.86
CA CYS A 21 -9.04 9.67 3.68
C CYS A 21 -8.13 10.73 4.29
N GLN A 22 -8.49 12.02 4.19
CA GLN A 22 -7.70 13.09 4.81
C GLN A 22 -7.72 13.02 6.34
N ASP A 23 -8.86 12.70 6.93
CA ASP A 23 -8.99 12.52 8.39
C ASP A 23 -8.13 11.35 8.88
N GLU A 24 -8.20 10.20 8.20
CA GLU A 24 -7.39 9.01 8.48
C GLU A 24 -5.89 9.27 8.31
N LEU A 25 -5.49 9.92 7.21
CA LEU A 25 -4.10 10.35 7.00
C LEU A 25 -3.60 11.25 8.13
N SER A 26 -4.46 12.16 8.61
CA SER A 26 -4.11 13.04 9.72
C SER A 26 -3.92 12.28 11.04
N LEU A 27 -4.73 11.24 11.28
CA LEU A 27 -4.62 10.38 12.47
C LEU A 27 -3.34 9.55 12.43
N LEU A 28 -3.04 8.98 11.26
CA LEU A 28 -1.81 8.22 11.00
C LEU A 28 -0.57 9.06 11.31
N ASP A 29 -0.50 10.29 10.81
CA ASP A 29 0.66 11.17 11.02
C ASP A 29 0.77 11.71 12.44
N LYS A 30 -0.34 12.15 13.04
CA LYS A 30 -0.31 12.81 14.35
C LYS A 30 -0.05 11.84 15.49
N TYR A 31 -0.56 10.61 15.39
CA TYR A 31 -0.56 9.66 16.50
C TYR A 31 0.15 8.36 16.15
N GLN A 32 -0.28 7.64 15.12
CA GLN A 32 0.15 6.24 14.94
C GLN A 32 1.62 6.14 14.50
N ILE A 33 2.02 6.87 13.46
CA ILE A 33 3.40 6.89 12.95
C ILE A 33 4.32 7.59 13.94
N LYS A 34 3.90 8.75 14.48
CA LYS A 34 4.70 9.54 15.43
C LYS A 34 4.98 8.80 16.74
N ASN A 35 4.04 7.97 17.22
CA ASN A 35 4.20 7.21 18.45
C ASN A 35 4.91 5.85 18.26
N CYS A 36 5.27 5.49 17.02
CA CYS A 36 6.15 4.34 16.77
C CYS A 36 7.57 4.70 17.20
N GLN A 37 7.87 4.47 18.48
CA GLN A 37 9.21 4.57 19.07
C GLN A 37 10.16 3.52 18.48
N ASP A 38 11.46 3.70 18.69
CA ASP A 38 12.51 2.76 18.31
C ASP A 38 12.20 1.35 18.81
N GLY A 39 12.34 0.36 17.91
CA GLY A 39 12.01 -1.05 18.19
C GLY A 39 10.64 -1.52 17.70
N ARG A 40 9.68 -0.62 17.40
CA ARG A 40 8.34 -0.98 16.88
C ARG A 40 8.23 -0.88 15.35
N TYR A 41 9.19 -1.47 14.65
CA TYR A 41 9.30 -1.36 13.20
C TYR A 41 8.13 -2.00 12.46
N GLU A 42 7.60 -3.14 12.93
CA GLU A 42 6.44 -3.79 12.32
C GLU A 42 5.21 -2.89 12.31
N SER A 43 4.90 -2.24 13.45
CA SER A 43 3.81 -1.27 13.54
C SER A 43 4.06 -0.06 12.64
N LYS A 44 5.30 0.44 12.60
CA LYS A 44 5.66 1.56 11.72
C LYS A 44 5.42 1.20 10.24
N VAL A 45 5.86 0.03 9.80
CA VAL A 45 5.65 -0.46 8.42
C VAL A 45 4.16 -0.63 8.14
N LEU A 46 3.39 -1.19 9.07
CA LEU A 46 1.95 -1.35 8.93
C LEU A 46 1.23 -0.01 8.73
N TYR A 47 1.54 0.99 9.55
CA TYR A 47 0.93 2.32 9.42
C TYR A 47 1.38 3.07 8.17
N LEU A 48 2.65 2.96 7.79
CA LEU A 48 3.12 3.52 6.52
C LEU A 48 2.43 2.84 5.33
N ASN A 49 2.22 1.52 5.40
CA ASN A 49 1.48 0.79 4.37
C ASN A 49 0.02 1.30 4.24
N MET A 50 -0.67 1.48 5.37
CA MET A 50 -2.02 2.07 5.39
C MET A 50 -2.03 3.49 4.82
N LYS A 51 -1.05 4.32 5.19
CA LYS A 51 -0.88 5.68 4.66
C LYS A 51 -0.70 5.68 3.14
N GLY A 52 0.13 4.75 2.62
CA GLY A 52 0.32 4.56 1.18
C GLY A 52 -0.98 4.16 0.47
N ASP A 53 -1.77 3.26 1.05
CA ASP A 53 -3.06 2.85 0.49
C ASP A 53 -4.09 3.98 0.42
N TYR A 54 -4.17 4.82 1.45
CA TYR A 54 -5.04 6.00 1.42
C TYR A 54 -4.64 6.97 0.30
N TYR A 55 -3.35 7.23 0.12
CA TYR A 55 -2.89 8.06 -1.01
C TYR A 55 -3.13 7.40 -2.37
N ARG A 56 -2.92 6.08 -2.49
CA ARG A 56 -3.22 5.31 -3.71
C ARG A 56 -4.69 5.42 -4.07
N TYR A 57 -5.57 5.27 -3.08
CA TYR A 57 -7.01 5.40 -3.26
C TYR A 57 -7.40 6.83 -3.68
N LEU A 58 -6.89 7.86 -3.01
CA LEU A 58 -7.06 9.26 -3.40
C LEU A 58 -6.58 9.51 -4.84
N ALA A 59 -5.41 8.98 -5.22
CA ALA A 59 -4.90 9.10 -6.59
C ALA A 59 -5.79 8.40 -7.64
N LYS A 60 -6.52 7.35 -7.24
CA LYS A 60 -7.44 6.60 -8.12
C LYS A 60 -8.75 7.35 -8.36
N VAL A 61 -9.28 8.03 -7.35
CA VAL A 61 -10.59 8.72 -7.41
C VAL A 61 -10.47 10.18 -7.84
N THR A 62 -9.32 10.83 -7.61
CA THR A 62 -9.09 12.23 -7.97
C THR A 62 -8.55 12.36 -9.40
N THR A 63 -8.90 13.46 -10.08
CA THR A 63 -8.40 13.81 -11.42
C THR A 63 -7.67 15.16 -11.42
N GLY A 64 -6.88 15.44 -12.45
CA GLY A 64 -6.18 16.72 -12.59
C GLY A 64 -4.95 16.83 -11.69
N GLU A 65 -4.56 18.06 -11.32
CA GLU A 65 -3.29 18.33 -10.62
C GLU A 65 -3.20 17.65 -9.26
N LYS A 66 -4.30 17.56 -8.51
CA LYS A 66 -4.34 16.88 -7.21
C LYS A 66 -3.95 15.40 -7.31
N ARG A 67 -4.30 14.72 -8.40
CA ARG A 67 -3.93 13.31 -8.60
C ARG A 67 -2.42 13.12 -8.56
N ALA A 68 -1.66 13.99 -9.24
CA ALA A 68 -0.20 13.90 -9.28
C ALA A 68 0.41 14.03 -7.87
N THR A 69 -0.16 14.89 -7.02
CA THR A 69 0.31 15.07 -5.63
C THR A 69 0.06 13.83 -4.76
N PHE A 70 -1.08 13.16 -4.93
CA PHE A 70 -1.40 11.92 -4.21
C PHE A 70 -0.57 10.74 -4.72
N GLU A 71 -0.31 10.68 -6.02
CA GLU A 71 0.55 9.68 -6.64
C GLU A 71 1.99 9.77 -6.10
N GLU A 72 2.57 10.97 -6.06
CA GLU A 72 3.90 11.19 -5.48
C GLU A 72 3.93 10.86 -3.98
N SER A 73 2.91 11.26 -3.24
CA SER A 73 2.80 10.98 -1.80
C SER A 73 2.68 9.48 -1.52
N SER A 74 1.92 8.75 -2.34
CA SER A 74 1.80 7.29 -2.29
C SER A 74 3.16 6.64 -2.55
N GLU A 75 3.85 7.03 -3.62
CA GLU A 75 5.14 6.45 -3.97
C GLU A 75 6.20 6.67 -2.88
N LYS A 76 6.28 7.90 -2.36
CA LYS A 76 7.20 8.26 -1.29
C LYS A 76 6.94 7.41 -0.03
N THR A 77 5.67 7.26 0.34
CA THR A 77 5.29 6.49 1.53
C THR A 77 5.57 4.99 1.35
N CYS A 78 5.25 4.42 0.18
CA CYS A 78 5.56 3.02 -0.14
C CYS A 78 7.08 2.77 -0.13
N SER A 79 7.87 3.68 -0.69
CA SER A 79 9.33 3.60 -0.70
C SER A 79 9.91 3.65 0.73
N GLU A 80 9.45 4.59 1.56
CA GLU A 80 9.86 4.67 2.97
C GLU A 80 9.53 3.38 3.73
N ALA A 81 8.30 2.88 3.60
CA ALA A 81 7.87 1.64 4.23
C ALA A 81 8.74 0.46 3.79
N HIS A 82 9.13 0.43 2.51
CA HIS A 82 9.90 -0.65 1.91
C HIS A 82 11.33 -0.68 2.45
N GLU A 83 11.96 0.48 2.61
CA GLU A 83 13.30 0.58 3.20
C GLU A 83 13.30 0.24 4.70
N VAL A 84 12.30 0.71 5.45
CA VAL A 84 12.15 0.32 6.88
C VAL A 84 11.94 -1.20 7.00
N SER A 85 11.09 -1.77 6.15
CA SER A 85 10.80 -3.20 6.15
C SER A 85 12.02 -4.05 5.78
N LYS A 86 12.82 -3.64 4.79
CA LYS A 86 14.05 -4.34 4.39
C LYS A 86 15.03 -4.52 5.53
N GLY A 87 15.19 -3.50 6.38
CA GLY A 87 16.14 -3.51 7.49
C GLY A 87 15.70 -4.35 8.70
N HIS A 88 14.39 -4.58 8.87
CA HIS A 88 13.86 -5.08 10.16
C HIS A 88 12.97 -6.32 10.04
N THR A 89 12.53 -6.69 8.82
CA THR A 89 11.62 -7.83 8.62
C THR A 89 12.16 -8.79 7.57
N GLN A 90 12.04 -10.10 7.82
CA GLN A 90 12.47 -11.13 6.86
C GLN A 90 11.63 -11.09 5.57
N PRO A 91 12.18 -11.52 4.42
CA PRO A 91 11.48 -11.48 3.12
C PRO A 91 10.10 -12.13 3.10
N ALA A 92 9.92 -13.26 3.81
CA ALA A 92 8.66 -13.97 3.89
C ALA A 92 7.69 -13.39 4.92
N HIS A 93 8.04 -12.33 5.66
CA HIS A 93 7.19 -11.78 6.72
C HIS A 93 5.86 -11.23 6.15
N PRO A 94 4.68 -11.55 6.72
CA PRO A 94 3.39 -11.13 6.17
C PRO A 94 3.27 -9.62 5.94
N ILE A 95 3.74 -8.79 6.88
CA ILE A 95 3.71 -7.32 6.74
C ILE A 95 4.55 -6.85 5.54
N ARG A 96 5.72 -7.46 5.32
CA ARG A 96 6.61 -7.12 4.19
C ARG A 96 6.00 -7.53 2.86
N LEU A 97 5.36 -8.70 2.82
CA LEU A 97 4.64 -9.20 1.65
C LEU A 97 3.42 -8.32 1.33
N GLY A 98 2.64 -7.94 2.35
CA GLY A 98 1.49 -7.05 2.20
C GLY A 98 1.89 -5.68 1.66
N LEU A 99 2.99 -5.12 2.17
CA LEU A 99 3.56 -3.89 1.64
C LEU A 99 3.99 -4.03 0.17
N ALA A 100 4.67 -5.11 -0.18
CA ALA A 100 5.10 -5.35 -1.55
C ALA A 100 3.91 -5.50 -2.50
N LEU A 101 2.84 -6.19 -2.08
CA LEU A 101 1.59 -6.29 -2.83
C LEU A 101 0.98 -4.91 -3.09
N ASN A 102 0.88 -4.07 -2.06
CA ASN A 102 0.35 -2.71 -2.21
C ASN A 102 1.20 -1.86 -3.15
N TYR A 103 2.52 -2.01 -3.08
CA TYR A 103 3.43 -1.28 -3.97
C TYR A 103 3.32 -1.78 -5.43
N CYS A 104 3.12 -3.09 -5.65
CA CYS A 104 2.77 -3.62 -6.97
C CYS A 104 1.46 -3.02 -7.50
N LEU A 105 0.41 -2.93 -6.67
CA LEU A 105 -0.86 -2.32 -7.04
C LEU A 105 -0.72 -0.83 -7.36
N PHE A 106 0.12 -0.10 -6.65
CA PHE A 106 0.44 1.29 -6.98
C PHE A 106 1.03 1.40 -8.39
N TYR A 107 2.07 0.62 -8.71
CA TYR A 107 2.67 0.64 -10.04
C TYR A 107 1.69 0.21 -11.13
N TYR A 108 0.86 -0.79 -10.85
CA TYR A 108 -0.11 -1.32 -11.81
C TYR A 108 -1.29 -0.36 -12.06
N GLU A 109 -1.96 0.09 -10.99
CA GLU A 109 -3.21 0.85 -11.09
C GLU A 109 -3.01 2.36 -11.25
N ILE A 110 -1.97 2.94 -10.63
CA ILE A 110 -1.80 4.40 -10.57
C ILE A 110 -0.82 4.88 -11.64
N ARG A 111 0.38 4.30 -11.67
CA ARG A 111 1.46 4.66 -12.60
C ARG A 111 1.33 3.99 -13.97
N ASN A 112 0.43 3.01 -14.12
CA ASN A 112 0.31 2.17 -15.32
C ASN A 112 1.64 1.53 -15.78
N ALA A 113 2.55 1.29 -14.83
CA ALA A 113 3.88 0.75 -15.03
C ALA A 113 3.88 -0.77 -14.78
N LYS A 114 3.19 -1.51 -15.65
CA LYS A 114 2.94 -2.96 -15.47
C LYS A 114 4.22 -3.79 -15.38
N GLU A 115 5.25 -3.45 -16.15
CA GLU A 115 6.54 -4.15 -16.12
C GLU A 115 7.22 -3.99 -14.75
N GLN A 116 7.19 -2.79 -14.18
CA GLN A 116 7.74 -2.54 -12.85
C GLN A 116 6.96 -3.28 -11.76
N ALA A 117 5.63 -3.28 -11.85
CA ALA A 117 4.77 -4.04 -10.93
C ALA A 117 5.08 -5.55 -10.98
N CYS A 118 5.21 -6.12 -12.18
CA CYS A 118 5.54 -7.54 -12.38
C CYS A 118 6.95 -7.88 -11.88
N HIS A 119 7.93 -7.02 -12.14
CA HIS A 119 9.29 -7.20 -11.65
C HIS A 119 9.35 -7.19 -10.12
N LEU A 120 8.65 -6.25 -9.48
CA LEU A 120 8.54 -6.17 -8.03
C LEU A 120 7.86 -7.41 -7.44
N ALA A 121 6.75 -7.86 -8.04
CA ALA A 121 6.03 -9.05 -7.61
C ALA A 121 6.91 -10.31 -7.70
N LYS A 122 7.58 -10.52 -8.83
CA LYS A 122 8.50 -11.65 -9.05
C LYS A 122 9.66 -11.64 -8.06
N THR A 123 10.29 -10.49 -7.87
CA THR A 123 11.42 -10.35 -6.93
C THR A 123 10.99 -10.65 -5.50
N THR A 124 9.83 -10.14 -5.09
CA THR A 124 9.23 -10.38 -3.77
C THR A 124 8.92 -11.86 -3.58
N TYR A 125 8.24 -12.48 -4.55
CA TYR A 125 7.85 -13.88 -4.50
C TYR A 125 9.06 -14.82 -4.39
N ASN A 126 10.08 -14.61 -5.23
CA ASN A 126 11.32 -15.41 -5.20
C ASN A 126 12.07 -15.25 -3.87
N SER A 127 12.15 -14.03 -3.35
CA SER A 127 12.80 -13.76 -2.06
C SER A 127 12.05 -14.39 -0.88
N ALA A 128 10.72 -14.41 -0.96
CA ALA A 128 9.86 -14.99 0.06
C ALA A 128 9.92 -16.52 0.06
N ILE A 129 9.87 -17.17 -1.11
CA ILE A 129 10.03 -18.63 -1.24
C ILE A 129 11.31 -19.10 -0.54
N ALA A 130 12.43 -18.41 -0.76
CA ALA A 130 13.72 -18.79 -0.19
C ALA A 130 13.77 -18.74 1.35
N LYS A 131 12.77 -18.12 1.99
CA LYS A 131 12.64 -17.98 3.44
C LYS A 131 11.31 -18.49 3.97
N LEU A 132 10.49 -19.14 3.15
CA LEU A 132 9.14 -19.55 3.55
C LEU A 132 9.20 -20.67 4.60
N ASP A 133 10.18 -21.57 4.49
CA ASP A 133 10.38 -22.70 5.40
C ASP A 133 10.82 -22.28 6.82
N THR A 134 11.16 -20.99 7.02
CA THR A 134 11.50 -20.47 8.36
C THR A 134 10.28 -20.01 9.15
N LEU A 135 9.09 -19.96 8.53
CA LEU A 135 7.84 -19.57 9.17
C LEU A 135 7.09 -20.79 9.74
N SER A 136 6.26 -20.54 10.75
CA SER A 136 5.38 -21.57 11.33
C SER A 136 4.02 -20.98 11.73
N GLY A 137 3.02 -21.85 11.89
CA GLY A 137 1.70 -21.48 12.41
C GLY A 137 0.97 -20.45 11.56
N ASP A 138 0.53 -19.36 12.20
CA ASP A 138 -0.26 -18.29 11.59
C ASP A 138 0.52 -17.49 10.56
N SER A 139 1.77 -17.12 10.86
CA SER A 139 2.60 -16.35 9.92
C SER A 139 2.82 -17.07 8.59
N TYR A 140 2.95 -18.41 8.60
CA TYR A 140 3.07 -19.19 7.37
C TYR A 140 1.78 -19.12 6.54
N ARG A 141 0.61 -19.26 7.18
CA ARG A 141 -0.70 -19.17 6.52
C ARG A 141 -0.94 -17.78 5.92
N ASP A 142 -0.64 -16.73 6.68
CA ASP A 142 -0.80 -15.36 6.20
C ASP A 142 0.14 -15.04 5.04
N SER A 143 1.41 -15.44 5.15
CA SER A 143 2.40 -15.22 4.09
C SER A 143 2.05 -15.96 2.81
N THR A 144 1.64 -17.22 2.90
CA THR A 144 1.24 -18.01 1.72
C THR A 144 0.00 -17.43 1.04
N LEU A 145 -0.98 -16.94 1.81
CA LEU A 145 -2.15 -16.26 1.26
C LEU A 145 -1.74 -14.98 0.49
N ILE A 146 -0.88 -14.14 1.08
CA ILE A 146 -0.45 -12.91 0.41
C ILE A 146 0.38 -13.24 -0.85
N MET A 147 1.24 -14.26 -0.80
CA MET A 147 2.02 -14.70 -1.96
C MET A 147 1.14 -15.17 -3.12
N GLN A 148 -0.02 -15.77 -2.86
CA GLN A 148 -1.00 -16.13 -3.90
C GLN A 148 -1.67 -14.92 -4.56
N LEU A 149 -1.74 -13.78 -3.85
CA LEU A 149 -2.33 -12.55 -4.34
C LEU A 149 -1.35 -11.67 -5.14
N LEU A 150 -0.04 -11.95 -5.07
CA LEU A 150 0.96 -11.22 -5.83
C LEU A 150 0.74 -11.43 -7.35
N PRO A 151 0.64 -10.37 -8.15
CA PRO A 151 0.43 -10.50 -9.59
C PRO A 151 1.70 -11.04 -10.27
N THR A 152 1.74 -12.35 -10.54
CA THR A 152 2.89 -13.04 -11.16
C THR A 152 2.91 -13.00 -12.69
N THR A 153 1.84 -12.50 -13.33
CA THR A 153 1.65 -12.46 -14.79
C THR A 153 1.18 -11.09 -15.26
#